data_AF-A0A3N5HSA5-F1
#
_entry.id   AF-A0A3N5HSA5-F1
#
_cell.length_a   1.000
_cell.length_b   1.000
_cell.length_c   1.000
_cell.angle_alpha   90.00
_cell.angle_beta   90.00
_cell.angle_gamma   90.00
#
_symmetry.space_group_name_H-M   'P 1'
#
loop_
_entity.id
_entity.type
_entity.pdbx_description
1 polymer ?
#
loop_
_entity_poly.entity_id
_entity_poly.type
_entity_poly.pdbx_seq_one_letter_code
_entity_poly.pdbx_strand_id
1 'polypeptide(L)'
;EALAKLGRRLPLGNTNLAAALESARASVLDGPADRTRGIVYIGDGATMRLAHDRAKFETLVDALRTDRISIHSIAIGPTRNIELMATLANHTGGYLALIGPAEAEIVDQIGRQMAAAAIVSPIWIDSVELPAGMTAVQGKRLPPLRVDRDTLIFGTATAVADGPIRVSGQTARGKVAFSGQTTVEVDHPDFAFLPGLVSGAQENQGLLLPTAGSGMLRQVASLMRQRADQLAAEGEAALDYGSPRGAEAIAKMALENDPTNEAAQRLRERIVKGERLVAQNQNDPFADPFGATDTPAEDPFGAAPAAPAQPPAAQPPAARPPVAAPPAAAPTPAVAPPAARPAPAIAPPAPRRPAAMPQPLAGGDEFLEPSSGILDGVAAQRAQTEGRLRAEVRAELLQARRQLETNPIGVSGSLKVLLSQLENQADIDPQVRQELLGQVRSAIQAASRREASAIEAEASAAEVAASATQTELLLQEAFRREDRLKTLSNQLNALVTEGRARYADTEITPAIAEIARADESARVLANQSVLWVQMLNSATRMREIRLRRQRNFLDAFALVEEANVPFVDDVPMQFPDAETWQRMSRRRLEKYAKLE
;
A
#
# COMPACT_ATOMS: atom_id res chain seq x y z
N GLU A 1 2.48 6.70 -19.97
CA GLU A 1 2.57 5.22 -19.87
C GLU A 1 2.02 4.66 -18.55
N ALA A 2 2.55 5.06 -17.38
CA ALA A 2 2.13 4.52 -16.07
C ALA A 2 0.60 4.52 -15.82
N LEU A 3 -0.11 5.60 -16.14
CA LEU A 3 -1.58 5.67 -16.04
C LEU A 3 -2.30 4.62 -16.93
N ALA A 4 -1.76 4.30 -18.10
CA ALA A 4 -2.32 3.27 -18.99
C ALA A 4 -2.04 1.85 -18.45
N LYS A 5 -0.89 1.64 -17.80
CA LYS A 5 -0.60 0.39 -17.05
C LYS A 5 -1.53 0.26 -15.84
N LEU A 6 -1.81 1.34 -15.11
CA LEU A 6 -2.76 1.36 -14.00
C LEU A 6 -4.20 1.08 -14.45
N GLY A 7 -4.66 1.69 -15.55
CA GLY A 7 -6.00 1.46 -16.10
C GLY A 7 -6.26 0.05 -16.64
N ARG A 8 -5.23 -0.80 -16.78
CA ARG A 8 -5.35 -2.22 -17.09
C ARG A 8 -5.50 -3.11 -15.84
N ARG A 9 -5.17 -2.60 -14.64
CA ARG A 9 -5.22 -3.38 -13.40
C ARG A 9 -6.66 -3.72 -13.02
N LEU A 10 -6.90 -4.96 -12.58
CA LEU A 10 -8.19 -5.35 -12.01
C LEU A 10 -8.22 -5.01 -10.50
N PRO A 11 -9.14 -4.15 -10.00
CA PRO A 11 -9.30 -3.97 -8.56
C PRO A 11 -9.90 -5.23 -7.91
N LEU A 12 -9.06 -6.00 -7.21
CA LEU A 12 -9.43 -7.28 -6.55
C LEU A 12 -10.05 -7.11 -5.15
N GLY A 13 -10.32 -5.87 -4.71
CA GLY A 13 -11.03 -5.59 -3.45
C GLY A 13 -10.27 -5.88 -2.14
N ASN A 14 -8.96 -6.17 -2.20
CA ASN A 14 -8.12 -6.41 -1.02
C ASN A 14 -6.81 -5.60 -1.07
N THR A 15 -6.44 -4.99 0.04
CA THR A 15 -5.23 -4.16 0.19
C THR A 15 -4.22 -4.81 1.14
N ASN A 16 -3.18 -5.45 0.58
CA ASN A 16 -2.01 -5.87 1.35
C ASN A 16 -0.98 -4.73 1.41
N LEU A 17 -1.23 -3.76 2.29
CA LEU A 17 -0.40 -2.55 2.39
C LEU A 17 1.05 -2.86 2.79
N ALA A 18 1.28 -3.89 3.62
CA ALA A 18 2.62 -4.29 4.04
C ALA A 18 3.49 -4.71 2.84
N ALA A 19 3.04 -5.69 2.06
CA ALA A 19 3.77 -6.16 0.88
C ALA A 19 3.92 -5.07 -0.19
N ALA A 20 2.93 -4.18 -0.33
CA ALA A 20 3.02 -3.04 -1.24
C ALA A 20 4.12 -2.05 -0.82
N LEU A 21 4.21 -1.72 0.48
CA LEU A 21 5.25 -0.85 1.03
C LEU A 21 6.64 -1.51 1.02
N GLU A 22 6.74 -2.81 1.29
CA GLU A 22 7.99 -3.57 1.20
C GLU A 22 8.54 -3.62 -0.23
N SER A 23 7.67 -3.88 -1.22
CA SER A 23 8.01 -3.86 -2.65
C SER A 23 8.41 -2.46 -3.13
N ALA A 24 7.66 -1.43 -2.75
CA ALA A 24 8.00 -0.05 -3.07
C ALA A 24 9.31 0.41 -2.39
N ARG A 25 9.55 -0.01 -1.14
CA ARG A 25 10.81 0.21 -0.42
C ARG A 25 11.98 -0.38 -1.19
N ALA A 26 11.91 -1.65 -1.60
CA ALA A 26 12.97 -2.29 -2.40
C ALA A 26 13.28 -1.50 -3.67
N SER A 27 12.26 -1.15 -4.47
CA SER A 27 12.43 -0.38 -5.71
C SER A 27 13.04 1.02 -5.51
N VAL A 28 12.89 1.63 -4.34
CA VAL A 28 13.45 2.96 -4.01
C VAL A 28 14.85 2.86 -3.39
N LEU A 29 15.21 1.71 -2.81
CA LEU A 29 16.55 1.42 -2.28
C LEU A 29 17.61 1.28 -3.39
N ASP A 30 17.23 0.76 -4.56
CA ASP A 30 18.09 0.63 -5.74
C ASP A 30 18.51 2.00 -6.33
N GLY A 31 17.83 3.09 -5.94
CA GLY A 31 18.15 4.45 -6.34
C GLY A 31 19.30 5.08 -5.55
N PRO A 32 19.98 6.12 -6.10
CA PRO A 32 21.10 6.81 -5.47
C PRO A 32 20.82 7.25 -4.01
N ALA A 33 21.77 6.94 -3.12
CA ALA A 33 21.63 7.18 -1.68
C ALA A 33 21.72 8.66 -1.26
N ASP A 34 22.13 9.56 -2.17
CA ASP A 34 22.20 11.02 -1.97
C ASP A 34 20.85 11.72 -2.19
N ARG A 35 19.83 10.99 -2.63
CA ARG A 35 18.50 11.53 -2.94
C ARG A 35 17.52 11.32 -1.80
N THR A 36 16.56 12.24 -1.70
CA THR A 36 15.39 12.06 -0.82
C THR A 36 14.54 10.92 -1.36
N ARG A 37 14.18 9.99 -0.48
CA ARG A 37 13.36 8.82 -0.79
C ARG A 37 11.95 9.02 -0.25
N GLY A 38 10.95 8.83 -1.12
CA GLY A 38 9.55 9.04 -0.77
C GLY A 38 8.65 8.08 -1.54
N ILE A 39 7.62 7.58 -0.87
CA ILE A 39 6.56 6.74 -1.43
C ILE A 39 5.24 7.49 -1.26
N VAL A 40 4.44 7.58 -2.32
CA VAL A 40 3.09 8.15 -2.28
C VAL A 40 2.08 7.01 -2.42
N TYR A 41 1.38 6.69 -1.33
CA TYR A 41 0.25 5.77 -1.32
C TYR A 41 -1.04 6.50 -1.71
N ILE A 42 -1.90 5.84 -2.48
CA ILE A 42 -3.23 6.35 -2.86
C ILE A 42 -4.23 5.22 -2.65
N GLY A 43 -5.22 5.43 -1.78
CA GLY A 43 -6.22 4.41 -1.45
C GLY A 43 -6.87 4.68 -0.10
N ASP A 44 -7.60 3.70 0.43
CA ASP A 44 -8.30 3.82 1.71
C ASP A 44 -7.45 3.40 2.91
N GLY A 45 -6.32 2.72 2.70
CA GLY A 45 -5.51 2.16 3.78
C GLY A 45 -6.17 0.98 4.51
N ALA A 46 -7.31 0.48 4.01
CA ALA A 46 -8.08 -0.58 4.66
C ALA A 46 -7.38 -1.94 4.49
N THR A 47 -6.52 -2.29 5.45
CA THR A 47 -5.76 -3.54 5.43
C THR A 47 -6.09 -4.42 6.63
N MET A 48 -6.48 -5.66 6.36
CA MET A 48 -6.92 -6.59 7.41
C MET A 48 -5.79 -7.05 8.33
N ARG A 49 -4.55 -7.16 7.82
CA ARG A 49 -3.43 -7.80 8.52
C ARG A 49 -2.49 -6.82 9.23
N LEU A 50 -2.08 -5.74 8.57
CA LEU A 50 -1.05 -4.84 9.11
C LEU A 50 -1.55 -4.05 10.34
N ALA A 51 -2.84 -3.70 10.38
CA ALA A 51 -3.43 -2.98 11.51
C ALA A 51 -3.55 -3.83 12.80
N HIS A 52 -3.59 -5.16 12.68
CA HIS A 52 -3.75 -6.08 13.82
C HIS A 52 -2.43 -6.70 14.30
N ASP A 53 -1.35 -6.64 13.51
CA ASP A 53 -0.06 -7.24 13.83
C ASP A 53 0.98 -6.17 14.21
N ARG A 54 1.00 -5.81 15.49
CA ARG A 54 1.88 -4.78 16.06
C ARG A 54 3.36 -5.04 15.78
N ALA A 55 3.82 -6.29 15.85
CA ALA A 55 5.23 -6.63 15.64
C ALA A 55 5.65 -6.44 14.18
N LYS A 56 4.79 -6.82 13.21
CA LYS A 56 5.04 -6.54 11.79
C LYS A 56 4.99 -5.04 11.49
N PHE A 57 4.04 -4.31 12.09
CA PHE A 57 3.96 -2.86 11.92
C PHE A 57 5.20 -2.13 12.45
N GLU A 58 5.66 -2.50 13.65
CA GLU A 58 6.90 -1.98 14.25
C GLU A 58 8.12 -2.25 13.36
N THR A 59 8.27 -3.49 12.88
CA THR A 59 9.35 -3.88 11.95
C THR A 59 9.33 -3.07 10.65
N LEU A 60 8.14 -2.86 10.06
CA LEU A 60 7.97 -2.07 8.84
C LEU A 60 8.33 -0.58 9.06
N VAL A 61 7.86 0.00 10.16
CA VAL A 61 8.16 1.39 10.52
C VAL A 61 9.67 1.58 10.73
N ASP A 62 10.31 0.69 11.49
CA ASP A 62 11.76 0.78 11.74
C ASP A 62 12.60 0.60 10.48
N ALA A 63 12.19 -0.29 9.55
CA ALA A 63 12.83 -0.44 8.26
C ALA A 63 12.72 0.84 7.40
N LEU A 64 11.53 1.45 7.33
CA LEU A 64 11.31 2.70 6.60
C LEU A 64 12.09 3.88 7.20
N ARG A 65 12.16 3.97 8.53
CA ARG A 65 12.95 4.98 9.26
C ARG A 65 14.45 4.80 9.03
N THR A 66 14.94 3.57 9.07
CA THR A 66 16.37 3.25 8.85
C THR A 66 16.83 3.67 7.46
N ASP A 67 16.01 3.42 6.44
CA ASP A 67 16.31 3.76 5.05
C ASP A 67 15.99 5.21 4.67
N ARG A 68 15.47 5.99 5.62
CA ARG A 68 15.08 7.40 5.48
C ARG A 68 14.02 7.63 4.38
N ILE A 69 13.04 6.73 4.29
CA ILE A 69 11.96 6.78 3.30
C ILE A 69 10.72 7.44 3.92
N SER A 70 10.25 8.53 3.32
CA SER A 70 9.01 9.20 3.72
C SER A 70 7.76 8.56 3.10
N ILE A 71 6.74 8.25 3.90
CA ILE A 71 5.46 7.69 3.44
C ILE A 71 4.40 8.78 3.42
N HIS A 72 4.03 9.20 2.22
CA HIS A 72 2.93 10.12 1.96
C HIS A 72 1.69 9.33 1.56
N SER A 73 0.50 9.83 1.86
CA SER A 73 -0.76 9.11 1.63
C SER A 73 -1.87 10.05 1.16
N ILE A 74 -2.63 9.64 0.15
CA ILE A 74 -3.90 10.26 -0.23
C ILE A 74 -5.03 9.29 0.15
N ALA A 75 -5.80 9.63 1.17
CA ALA A 75 -6.91 8.82 1.66
C ALA A 75 -8.15 9.02 0.77
N ILE A 76 -8.50 7.99 -0.01
CA ILE A 76 -9.64 7.96 -0.93
C ILE A 76 -10.49 6.72 -0.65
N GLY A 77 -11.81 6.88 -0.58
CA GLY A 77 -12.76 5.77 -0.48
C GLY A 77 -13.76 5.88 0.67
N PRO A 78 -14.72 4.97 0.77
CA PRO A 78 -15.74 4.97 1.83
C PRO A 78 -15.15 4.59 3.20
N THR A 79 -14.18 3.66 3.23
CA THR A 79 -13.67 2.99 4.43
C THR A 79 -12.21 3.36 4.73
N ARG A 80 -11.94 4.67 4.90
CA ARG A 80 -10.58 5.20 5.07
C ARG A 80 -10.00 4.91 6.46
N ASN A 81 -8.94 4.12 6.56
CA ASN A 81 -8.12 3.96 7.77
C ASN A 81 -7.13 5.13 7.90
N ILE A 82 -7.66 6.26 8.35
CA ILE A 82 -6.91 7.51 8.56
C ILE A 82 -5.80 7.32 9.60
N GLU A 83 -6.05 6.57 10.67
CA GLU A 83 -5.09 6.35 11.77
C GLU A 83 -3.79 5.68 11.29
N LEU A 84 -3.90 4.59 10.51
CA LEU A 84 -2.74 3.87 9.99
C LEU A 84 -1.89 4.74 9.05
N MET A 85 -2.55 5.45 8.13
CA MET A 85 -1.87 6.33 7.18
C MET A 85 -1.22 7.53 7.88
N ALA A 86 -1.90 8.12 8.88
CA ALA A 86 -1.36 9.23 9.66
C ALA A 86 -0.21 8.78 10.56
N THR A 87 -0.27 7.57 11.12
CA THR A 87 0.82 6.98 11.92
C THR A 87 2.07 6.76 11.06
N LEU A 88 1.93 6.19 9.87
CA LEU A 88 3.03 6.06 8.90
C LEU A 88 3.63 7.43 8.53
N ALA A 89 2.78 8.41 8.21
CA ALA A 89 3.20 9.78 7.90
C ALA A 89 3.89 10.50 9.08
N ASN A 90 3.50 10.20 10.32
CA ASN A 90 4.11 10.74 11.53
C ASN A 90 5.53 10.17 11.73
N HIS A 91 5.68 8.84 11.71
CA HIS A 91 6.97 8.17 11.93
C HIS A 91 8.00 8.40 10.83
N THR A 92 7.55 8.63 9.60
CA THR A 92 8.43 8.76 8.42
C THR A 92 8.55 10.19 7.91
N GLY A 93 7.87 11.15 8.54
CA GLY A 93 7.85 12.54 8.10
C GLY A 93 7.25 12.69 6.70
N GLY A 94 6.18 11.97 6.38
CA GLY A 94 5.39 12.15 5.16
C GLY A 94 4.13 12.98 5.41
N TYR A 95 3.36 13.23 4.34
CA TYR A 95 2.12 14.03 4.38
C TYR A 95 0.88 13.17 4.12
N LEU A 96 -0.22 13.46 4.80
CA LEU A 96 -1.53 12.81 4.60
C LEU A 96 -2.54 13.83 4.06
N ALA A 97 -3.05 13.58 2.86
CA ALA A 97 -4.19 14.28 2.31
C ALA A 97 -5.47 13.45 2.47
N LEU A 98 -6.59 14.09 2.80
CA LEU A 98 -7.90 13.46 2.88
C LEU A 98 -8.75 13.94 1.69
N ILE A 99 -9.33 13.00 0.93
CA ILE A 99 -10.33 13.32 -0.10
C ILE A 99 -11.64 12.65 0.32
N GLY A 100 -12.67 13.46 0.58
CA GLY A 100 -14.04 13.04 0.79
C GLY A 100 -14.95 13.47 -0.38
N PRO A 101 -16.28 13.30 -0.23
CA PRO A 101 -17.23 13.66 -1.28
C PRO A 101 -17.41 15.17 -1.48
N ALA A 102 -17.02 16.00 -0.51
CA ALA A 102 -17.10 17.46 -0.61
C ALA A 102 -15.87 18.08 -1.30
N GLU A 103 -14.70 17.43 -1.20
CA GLU A 103 -13.42 17.91 -1.72
C GLU A 103 -13.18 17.53 -3.19
N ALA A 104 -14.19 16.99 -3.89
CA ALA A 104 -14.10 16.56 -5.29
C ALA A 104 -13.69 17.69 -6.25
N GLU A 105 -14.08 18.94 -5.96
CA GLU A 105 -13.69 20.13 -6.73
C GLU A 105 -12.24 20.60 -6.46
N ILE A 106 -11.60 20.06 -5.40
CA ILE A 106 -10.30 20.52 -4.88
C ILE A 106 -9.18 19.48 -5.17
N VAL A 107 -9.50 18.37 -5.84
CA VAL A 107 -8.57 17.26 -6.14
C VAL A 107 -7.28 17.73 -6.84
N ASP A 108 -7.37 18.67 -7.77
CA ASP A 108 -6.22 19.26 -8.46
C ASP A 108 -5.27 20.01 -7.50
N GLN A 109 -5.82 20.72 -6.52
CA GLN A 109 -5.04 21.42 -5.50
C GLN A 109 -4.39 20.43 -4.53
N ILE A 110 -5.13 19.39 -4.11
CA ILE A 110 -4.62 18.32 -3.25
C ILE A 110 -3.47 17.57 -3.94
N GLY A 111 -3.60 17.28 -5.24
CA GLY A 111 -2.54 16.67 -6.04
C GLY A 111 -1.27 17.54 -6.10
N ARG A 112 -1.41 18.85 -6.28
CA ARG A 112 -0.28 19.81 -6.26
C ARG A 112 0.38 19.91 -4.88
N GLN A 113 -0.41 19.96 -3.81
CA GLN A 113 0.09 19.99 -2.43
C GLN A 113 0.84 18.69 -2.08
N MET A 114 0.30 17.53 -2.47
CA MET A 114 0.95 16.24 -2.29
C MET A 114 2.27 16.16 -3.08
N ALA A 115 2.29 16.61 -4.33
CA ALA A 115 3.52 16.63 -5.13
C ALA A 115 4.60 17.55 -4.53
N ALA A 116 4.21 18.72 -4.00
CA ALA A 116 5.11 19.62 -3.28
C ALA A 116 5.65 18.99 -1.98
N ALA A 117 4.79 18.33 -1.20
CA ALA A 117 5.22 17.63 0.02
C ALA A 117 6.15 16.44 -0.28
N ALA A 118 5.90 15.69 -1.35
CA ALA A 118 6.68 14.50 -1.72
C ALA A 118 8.14 14.81 -2.10
N ILE A 119 8.45 16.02 -2.57
CA ILE A 119 9.81 16.46 -2.92
C ILE A 119 10.57 17.13 -1.77
N VAL A 120 9.89 17.48 -0.66
CA VAL A 120 10.52 18.08 0.52
C VAL A 120 11.15 17.00 1.39
N SER A 121 12.47 17.09 1.57
CA SER A 121 13.26 16.18 2.40
C SER A 121 12.95 16.36 3.90
N PRO A 122 12.55 15.31 4.63
CA PRO A 122 12.50 15.37 6.08
C PRO A 122 13.90 15.47 6.68
N ILE A 123 14.00 16.15 7.83
CA ILE A 123 15.19 16.14 8.69
C ILE A 123 14.96 15.05 9.74
N TRP A 124 15.71 13.97 9.63
CA TRP A 124 15.62 12.82 10.55
C TRP A 124 16.27 13.18 11.87
N ILE A 125 15.51 13.13 12.97
CA ILE A 125 15.99 13.54 14.29
C ILE A 125 16.82 12.42 14.91
N ASP A 126 18.05 12.75 15.33
CA ASP A 126 18.93 11.88 16.11
C ASP A 126 18.68 12.05 17.62
N SER A 127 18.53 13.30 18.09
CA SER A 127 18.27 13.61 19.51
C SER A 127 17.47 14.90 19.70
N VAL A 128 16.73 14.95 20.82
CA VAL A 128 16.05 16.14 21.34
C VAL A 128 16.41 16.30 22.81
N GLU A 129 16.97 17.44 23.18
CA GLU A 129 17.13 17.89 24.55
C GLU A 129 15.92 18.76 24.91
N LEU A 130 15.06 18.26 25.80
CA LEU A 130 13.89 18.97 26.32
C LEU A 130 14.23 19.74 27.61
N PRO A 131 13.43 20.76 27.99
CA PRO A 131 13.53 21.42 29.29
C PRO A 131 13.44 20.43 30.47
N ALA A 132 14.09 20.79 31.58
CA ALA A 132 14.16 19.94 32.77
C ALA A 132 12.76 19.63 33.34
N GLY A 133 12.48 18.34 33.56
CA GLY A 133 11.19 17.85 34.06
C GLY A 133 10.24 17.35 32.97
N MET A 134 10.53 17.55 31.68
CA MET A 134 9.74 17.04 30.55
C MET A 134 10.29 15.71 30.01
N THR A 135 9.40 14.77 29.69
CA THR A 135 9.76 13.47 29.07
C THR A 135 8.89 13.18 27.84
N ALA A 136 9.49 12.72 26.74
CA ALA A 136 8.78 12.43 25.49
C ALA A 136 8.26 10.98 25.44
N VAL A 137 7.02 10.79 24.98
CA VAL A 137 6.38 9.48 24.79
C VAL A 137 7.00 8.72 23.61
N GLN A 138 7.44 9.42 22.56
CA GLN A 138 7.97 8.81 21.33
C GLN A 138 9.27 8.01 21.51
N GLY A 139 9.91 8.05 22.69
CA GLY A 139 11.07 7.23 23.02
C GLY A 139 12.20 7.34 21.97
N LYS A 140 12.49 6.23 21.30
CA LYS A 140 13.52 6.15 20.23
C LYS A 140 13.01 6.59 18.85
N ARG A 141 11.70 6.76 18.66
CA ARG A 141 11.04 7.00 17.36
C ARG A 141 10.60 8.45 17.22
N LEU A 142 11.55 9.37 17.41
CA LEU A 142 11.31 10.80 17.24
C LEU A 142 10.84 11.08 15.79
N PRO A 143 9.70 11.78 15.59
CA PRO A 143 9.15 12.05 14.26
C PRO A 143 10.06 13.04 13.51
N PRO A 144 10.33 12.86 12.20
CA PRO A 144 11.20 13.78 11.46
C PRO A 144 10.66 15.21 11.41
N LEU A 145 11.54 16.21 11.42
CA LEU A 145 11.15 17.61 11.17
C LEU A 145 10.92 17.84 9.68
N ARG A 146 10.02 18.76 9.37
CA ARG A 146 9.74 19.25 8.01
C ARG A 146 9.70 20.78 8.00
N VAL A 147 9.79 21.36 6.80
CA VAL A 147 9.71 22.83 6.59
C VAL A 147 8.35 23.28 6.08
N ASP A 148 7.56 22.36 5.53
CA ASP A 148 6.21 22.56 5.00
C ASP A 148 5.11 22.14 5.99
N ARG A 149 5.48 21.56 7.13
CA ARG A 149 4.57 21.13 8.20
C ARG A 149 5.25 21.18 9.55
N ASP A 150 4.47 21.42 10.59
CA ASP A 150 4.85 21.18 11.98
C ASP A 150 5.10 19.69 12.28
N THR A 151 5.92 19.45 13.30
CA THR A 151 6.22 18.13 13.86
C THR A 151 5.97 18.18 15.36
N LEU A 152 5.15 17.25 15.85
CA LEU A 152 4.59 17.28 17.19
C LEU A 152 5.26 16.22 18.07
N ILE A 153 5.78 16.65 19.23
CA ILE A 153 6.33 15.79 20.28
C ILE A 153 5.35 15.82 21.45
N PHE A 154 5.07 14.65 22.04
CA PHE A 154 4.09 14.49 23.11
C PHE A 154 4.79 13.92 24.34
N GLY A 155 4.33 14.28 25.53
CA GLY A 155 5.09 14.03 26.74
C GLY A 155 4.31 14.24 28.02
N THR A 156 4.96 13.97 29.14
CA THR A 156 4.53 14.41 30.47
C THR A 156 5.59 15.34 31.06
N ALA A 157 5.15 16.25 31.92
CA ALA A 157 6.00 17.18 32.65
C ALA A 157 5.72 17.06 34.14
N THR A 158 6.76 16.85 34.96
CA THR A 158 6.64 16.86 36.44
C THR A 158 6.86 18.25 37.02
N ALA A 159 7.63 19.07 36.32
CA ALA A 159 7.77 20.50 36.53
C ALA A 159 7.64 21.18 35.16
N VAL A 160 6.90 22.29 35.12
CA VAL A 160 6.64 23.06 33.90
C VAL A 160 7.40 24.37 34.03
N ALA A 161 8.42 24.56 33.19
CA ALA A 161 9.28 25.72 33.19
C ALA A 161 9.77 26.03 31.77
N ASP A 162 9.95 27.32 31.49
CA ASP A 162 10.60 27.79 30.26
C ASP A 162 12.04 27.27 30.20
N GLY A 163 12.52 26.98 28.98
CA GLY A 163 13.86 26.43 28.83
C GLY A 163 14.35 26.35 27.39
N PRO A 164 15.66 26.09 27.20
CA PRO A 164 16.20 25.83 25.87
C PRO A 164 15.74 24.45 25.39
N ILE A 165 15.25 24.38 24.15
CA ILE A 165 15.12 23.14 23.40
C ILE A 165 16.25 23.05 22.38
N ARG A 166 16.91 21.90 22.28
CA ARG A 166 17.93 21.62 21.26
C ARG A 166 17.55 20.36 20.50
N VAL A 167 17.55 20.42 19.18
CA VAL A 167 17.27 19.28 18.31
C VAL A 167 18.44 19.07 17.37
N SER A 168 18.92 17.84 17.27
CA SER A 168 19.95 17.43 16.31
C SER A 168 19.40 16.38 15.35
N GLY A 169 19.81 16.45 14.08
CA GLY A 169 19.32 15.53 13.06
C GLY A 169 20.11 15.58 11.76
N GLN A 170 19.65 14.82 10.78
CA GLN A 170 20.34 14.58 9.51
C GLN A 170 19.39 14.66 8.32
N THR A 171 19.89 15.23 7.23
CA THR A 171 19.30 15.16 5.90
C THR A 171 20.16 14.26 5.01
N ALA A 172 19.72 13.99 3.77
CA ALA A 172 20.56 13.32 2.77
C ALA A 172 21.85 14.10 2.43
N ARG A 173 21.94 15.40 2.76
CA ARG A 173 23.07 16.29 2.40
C ARG A 173 23.96 16.73 3.56
N GLY A 174 23.59 16.42 4.81
CA GLY A 174 24.37 16.84 5.97
C GLY A 174 23.59 16.87 7.28
N LYS A 175 24.31 17.13 8.38
CA LYS A 175 23.75 17.29 9.73
C LYS A 175 23.17 18.68 9.92
N VAL A 176 22.10 18.76 10.70
CA VAL A 176 21.39 20.00 11.07
C VAL A 176 21.21 20.01 12.58
N ALA A 177 21.44 21.17 13.21
CA ALA A 177 21.14 21.39 14.61
C ALA A 177 20.35 22.69 14.77
N PHE A 178 19.31 22.64 15.59
CA PHE A 178 18.48 23.78 15.97
C PHE A 178 18.53 23.95 17.50
N SER A 179 18.53 25.19 17.94
CA SER A 179 18.30 25.54 19.35
C SER A 179 17.39 26.75 19.43
N GLY A 180 16.38 26.70 20.29
CA GLY A 180 15.49 27.83 20.60
C GLY A 180 15.20 27.88 22.10
N GLN A 181 14.63 28.99 22.56
CA GLN A 181 13.95 29.02 23.86
C GLN A 181 12.48 28.69 23.65
N THR A 182 11.93 27.84 24.51
CA THR A 182 10.51 27.50 24.57
C THR A 182 9.87 28.22 25.74
N THR A 183 8.78 28.93 25.45
CA THR A 183 7.86 29.49 26.46
C THR A 183 6.71 28.52 26.69
N VAL A 184 6.30 28.35 27.94
CA VAL A 184 5.12 27.57 28.31
C VAL A 184 3.86 28.40 28.07
N GLU A 185 2.88 27.82 27.37
CA GLU A 185 1.54 28.38 27.22
C GLU A 185 0.61 27.93 28.36
N VAL A 186 -0.42 28.73 28.66
CA VAL A 186 -1.46 28.41 29.64
C VAL A 186 -2.32 27.26 29.11
N ASP A 187 -2.92 26.48 30.02
CA ASP A 187 -3.83 25.40 29.66
C ASP A 187 -5.07 25.92 28.90
N HIS A 188 -5.50 25.17 27.88
CA HIS A 188 -6.61 25.56 27.01
C HIS A 188 -7.58 24.39 26.81
N PRO A 189 -8.91 24.60 26.91
CA PRO A 189 -9.91 23.52 26.85
C PRO A 189 -9.88 22.71 25.55
N ASP A 190 -9.52 23.33 24.41
CA ASP A 190 -9.38 22.61 23.13
C ASP A 190 -8.35 21.47 23.16
N PHE A 191 -7.39 21.51 24.10
CA PHE A 191 -6.37 20.48 24.28
C PHE A 191 -6.68 19.47 25.39
N ALA A 192 -7.89 19.46 25.96
CA ALA A 192 -8.31 18.55 27.03
C ALA A 192 -8.20 17.05 26.67
N PHE A 193 -8.15 16.70 25.38
CA PHE A 193 -7.94 15.32 24.90
C PHE A 193 -6.48 14.85 24.98
N LEU A 194 -5.50 15.75 25.13
CA LEU A 194 -4.07 15.41 25.11
C LEU A 194 -3.64 14.42 26.21
N PRO A 195 -4.10 14.50 27.48
CA PRO A 195 -3.73 13.53 28.51
C PRO A 195 -4.15 12.09 28.16
N GLY A 196 -5.34 11.90 27.58
CA GLY A 196 -5.82 10.61 27.10
C GLY A 196 -4.97 10.07 25.95
N LEU A 197 -4.65 10.94 24.98
CA LEU A 197 -3.79 10.61 23.84
C LEU A 197 -2.37 10.22 24.28
N VAL A 198 -1.80 10.96 25.24
CA VAL A 198 -0.49 10.69 25.85
C VAL A 198 -0.51 9.35 26.59
N SER A 199 -1.53 9.08 27.40
CA SER A 199 -1.70 7.83 28.15
C SER A 199 -1.72 6.61 27.21
N GLY A 200 -2.61 6.61 26.21
CA GLY A 200 -2.70 5.50 25.24
C GLY A 200 -1.44 5.33 24.37
N ALA A 201 -0.65 6.38 24.18
CA ALA A 201 0.61 6.32 23.46
C ALA A 201 1.78 5.79 24.30
N GLN A 202 1.73 5.88 25.64
CA GLN A 202 2.79 5.36 26.53
C GLN A 202 2.97 3.84 26.41
N GLU A 203 1.87 3.08 26.29
CA GLU A 203 1.88 1.61 26.13
C GLU A 203 2.63 1.12 24.86
N ASN A 204 2.82 2.03 23.89
CA ASN A 204 3.46 1.72 22.62
C ASN A 204 4.62 2.66 22.25
N GLN A 205 5.11 3.48 23.20
CA GLN A 205 6.19 4.45 22.98
C GLN A 205 5.92 5.35 21.76
N GLY A 206 4.67 5.74 21.56
CA GLY A 206 4.21 6.54 20.42
C GLY A 206 4.16 5.83 19.07
N LEU A 207 4.34 4.50 19.01
CA LEU A 207 4.26 3.73 17.76
C LEU A 207 2.93 3.93 17.03
N LEU A 208 1.80 4.09 17.74
CA LEU A 208 0.46 4.24 17.14
C LEU A 208 -0.06 5.70 17.13
N LEU A 209 0.81 6.71 17.30
CA LEU A 209 0.39 8.12 17.29
C LEU A 209 0.04 8.60 15.86
N PRO A 210 -1.24 8.95 15.56
CA PRO A 210 -1.66 9.38 14.23
C PRO A 210 -1.48 10.91 14.02
N THR A 211 -0.49 11.51 14.68
CA THR A 211 -0.37 12.96 14.87
C THR A 211 0.57 13.62 13.85
N ALA A 212 0.36 13.34 12.56
CA ALA A 212 1.17 13.86 11.45
C ALA A 212 0.92 15.36 11.19
N GLY A 213 1.35 16.20 12.13
CA GLY A 213 1.15 17.66 12.17
C GLY A 213 -0.23 18.10 12.69
N SER A 214 -0.41 19.40 12.88
CA SER A 214 -1.58 20.02 13.54
C SER A 214 -2.90 19.81 12.79
N GLY A 215 -2.85 19.51 11.48
CA GLY A 215 -4.03 19.07 10.74
C GLY A 215 -4.56 17.72 11.24
N MET A 216 -3.67 16.74 11.40
CA MET A 216 -4.04 15.42 11.88
C MET A 216 -4.30 15.38 13.39
N LEU A 217 -3.63 16.22 14.19
CA LEU A 217 -3.95 16.35 15.61
C LEU A 217 -5.41 16.76 15.83
N ARG A 218 -5.93 17.72 15.04
CA ARG A 218 -7.35 18.12 15.09
C ARG A 218 -8.30 17.00 14.65
N GLN A 219 -7.90 16.19 13.66
CA GLN A 219 -8.68 15.03 13.25
C GLN A 219 -8.74 13.96 14.35
N VAL A 220 -7.64 13.73 15.07
CA VAL A 220 -7.57 12.83 16.24
C VAL A 220 -8.45 13.36 17.38
N ALA A 221 -8.39 14.66 17.68
CA ALA A 221 -9.26 15.29 18.68
C ALA A 221 -10.76 15.09 18.37
N SER A 222 -11.15 15.30 17.11
CA SER A 222 -12.53 15.06 16.65
C SER A 222 -12.95 13.59 16.79
N LEU A 223 -12.06 12.65 16.48
CA LEU A 223 -12.31 11.21 16.63
C LEU A 223 -12.44 10.80 18.10
N MET A 224 -11.58 11.30 18.99
CA MET A 224 -11.63 11.04 20.43
C MET A 224 -12.93 11.58 21.05
N ARG A 225 -13.40 12.77 20.63
CA ARG A 225 -14.70 13.32 21.05
C ARG A 225 -15.86 12.44 20.59
N GLN A 226 -15.91 12.07 19.31
CA GLN A 226 -16.93 11.15 18.78
C GLN A 226 -16.94 9.80 19.51
N ARG A 227 -15.77 9.29 19.89
CA ARG A 227 -15.63 8.06 20.69
C ARG A 227 -16.13 8.26 22.13
N ALA A 228 -15.86 9.41 22.75
CA ALA A 228 -16.40 9.74 24.07
C ALA A 228 -17.94 9.82 24.06
N ASP A 229 -18.53 10.40 23.02
CA ASP A 229 -20.00 10.45 22.84
C ASP A 229 -20.62 9.05 22.68
N GLN A 230 -19.99 8.18 21.89
CA GLN A 230 -20.42 6.78 21.72
C GLN A 230 -20.32 6.01 23.03
N LEU A 231 -19.19 6.12 23.74
CA LEU A 231 -19.02 5.50 25.06
C LEU A 231 -20.04 6.03 26.07
N ALA A 232 -20.35 7.33 26.09
CA ALA A 232 -21.38 7.87 26.97
C ALA A 232 -22.75 7.21 26.70
N ALA A 233 -23.16 7.07 25.44
CA ALA A 233 -24.41 6.40 25.05
C ALA A 233 -24.42 4.89 25.39
N GLU A 234 -23.31 4.19 25.19
CA GLU A 234 -23.15 2.78 25.62
C GLU A 234 -23.23 2.63 27.15
N GLY A 235 -22.67 3.59 27.89
CA GLY A 235 -22.71 3.66 29.34
C GLY A 235 -24.12 3.94 29.89
N GLU A 236 -24.90 4.80 29.22
CA GLU A 236 -26.32 5.00 29.53
C GLU A 236 -27.12 3.72 29.31
N ALA A 237 -26.96 3.06 28.15
CA ALA A 237 -27.60 1.77 27.90
C ALA A 237 -27.21 0.71 28.93
N ALA A 238 -25.93 0.65 29.34
CA ALA A 238 -25.46 -0.28 30.38
C ALA A 238 -26.08 0.01 31.76
N LEU A 239 -26.36 1.28 32.08
CA LEU A 239 -27.06 1.67 33.31
C LEU A 239 -28.54 1.25 33.26
N ASP A 240 -29.21 1.45 32.12
CA ASP A 240 -30.61 1.07 31.91
C ASP A 240 -30.81 -0.46 31.92
N TYR A 241 -29.85 -1.24 31.39
CA TYR A 241 -29.80 -2.69 31.57
C TYR A 241 -29.36 -3.15 32.97
N GLY A 242 -29.19 -2.23 33.93
CA GLY A 242 -28.99 -2.53 35.34
C GLY A 242 -27.55 -2.86 35.75
N SER A 243 -26.54 -2.48 34.96
CA SER A 243 -25.12 -2.71 35.22
C SER A 243 -24.38 -1.41 35.60
N PRO A 244 -24.54 -0.90 36.83
CA PRO A 244 -23.95 0.38 37.24
C PRO A 244 -22.41 0.34 37.24
N ARG A 245 -21.79 -0.80 37.56
CA ARG A 245 -20.32 -0.97 37.48
C ARG A 245 -19.81 -0.94 36.04
N GLY A 246 -20.58 -1.48 35.09
CA GLY A 246 -20.25 -1.39 33.66
C GLY A 246 -20.36 0.04 33.17
N ALA A 247 -21.48 0.71 33.50
CA ALA A 247 -21.70 2.12 33.18
C ALA A 247 -20.63 3.04 33.77
N GLU A 248 -20.16 2.80 35.00
CA GLU A 248 -19.09 3.59 35.63
C GLU A 248 -17.75 3.44 34.90
N ALA A 249 -17.38 2.20 34.55
CA ALA A 249 -16.16 1.92 33.79
C ALA A 249 -16.20 2.57 32.39
N ILE A 250 -17.36 2.52 31.72
CA ILE A 250 -17.56 3.14 30.40
C ILE A 250 -17.54 4.67 30.51
N ALA A 251 -18.20 5.26 31.50
CA ALA A 251 -18.17 6.70 31.76
C ALA A 251 -16.74 7.19 32.04
N LYS A 252 -15.92 6.41 32.77
CA LYS A 252 -14.50 6.71 32.97
C LYS A 252 -13.72 6.70 31.65
N MET A 253 -13.91 5.69 30.80
CA MET A 253 -13.27 5.63 29.48
C MET A 253 -13.71 6.79 28.56
N ALA A 254 -14.97 7.23 28.65
CA ALA A 254 -15.42 8.42 27.91
C ALA A 254 -14.70 9.69 28.36
N LEU A 255 -14.59 9.91 29.69
CA LEU A 255 -13.87 11.06 30.26
C LEU A 255 -12.35 11.00 30.05
N GLU A 256 -11.77 9.82 29.84
CA GLU A 256 -10.36 9.66 29.43
C GLU A 256 -10.14 10.07 27.97
N ASN A 257 -11.16 10.01 27.10
CA ASN A 257 -11.09 10.47 25.71
C ASN A 257 -11.43 11.96 25.57
N ASP A 258 -12.47 12.44 26.24
CA ASP A 258 -12.81 13.87 26.33
C ASP A 258 -13.29 14.20 27.76
N PRO A 259 -12.44 14.82 28.60
CA PRO A 259 -12.81 15.23 29.96
C PRO A 259 -13.98 16.23 30.03
N THR A 260 -14.26 16.94 28.93
CA THR A 260 -15.32 17.96 28.82
C THR A 260 -16.67 17.39 28.38
N ASN A 261 -16.78 16.08 28.16
CA ASN A 261 -18.00 15.44 27.69
C ASN A 261 -19.14 15.50 28.75
N GLU A 262 -20.15 16.34 28.50
CA GLU A 262 -21.29 16.52 29.42
C GLU A 262 -22.06 15.23 29.71
N ALA A 263 -22.25 14.36 28.71
CA ALA A 263 -23.04 13.14 28.86
C ALA A 263 -22.31 12.15 29.79
N ALA A 264 -21.00 11.98 29.61
CA ALA A 264 -20.18 11.14 30.48
C ALA A 264 -20.11 11.67 31.93
N GLN A 265 -20.05 13.00 32.10
CA GLN A 265 -20.11 13.62 33.44
C GLN A 265 -21.46 13.38 34.13
N ARG A 266 -22.59 13.64 33.43
CA ARG A 266 -23.95 13.40 33.94
C ARG A 266 -24.19 11.93 34.26
N LEU A 267 -23.72 11.01 33.43
CA LEU A 267 -23.81 9.58 33.67
C LEU A 267 -23.09 9.19 34.97
N ARG A 268 -21.85 9.68 35.17
CA ARG A 268 -21.09 9.43 36.40
C ARG A 268 -21.80 9.99 37.63
N GLU A 269 -22.39 11.18 37.55
CA GLU A 269 -23.19 11.74 38.65
C GLU A 269 -24.42 10.90 38.98
N ARG A 270 -25.18 10.44 37.99
CA ARG A 270 -26.37 9.57 38.18
C ARG A 270 -26.00 8.26 38.88
N ILE A 271 -24.88 7.66 38.48
CA ILE A 271 -24.34 6.44 39.10
C ILE A 271 -23.97 6.70 40.58
N VAL A 272 -23.26 7.79 40.87
CA VAL A 272 -22.89 8.17 42.26
C VAL A 272 -24.12 8.49 43.11
N LYS A 273 -25.16 9.10 42.53
CA LYS A 273 -26.45 9.37 43.19
C LYS A 273 -27.31 8.10 43.39
N GLY A 274 -26.93 6.96 42.80
CA GLY A 274 -27.67 5.70 42.91
C GLY A 274 -29.00 5.68 42.16
N GLU A 275 -29.20 6.58 41.19
CA GLU A 275 -30.43 6.72 40.41
C GLU A 275 -30.60 5.55 39.43
N ARG A 276 -31.06 4.41 39.94
CA ARG A 276 -31.64 3.36 39.09
C ARG A 276 -32.94 3.90 38.51
N LEU A 277 -33.04 3.97 37.19
CA LEU A 277 -34.32 4.04 36.50
C LEU A 277 -35.06 2.71 36.73
N VAL A 278 -35.71 2.59 37.89
CA VAL A 278 -36.91 1.77 37.97
C VAL A 278 -37.87 2.43 36.99
N ALA A 279 -38.11 1.78 35.87
CA ALA A 279 -39.16 2.17 34.94
C ALA A 279 -40.50 2.04 35.68
N GLN A 280 -40.90 3.11 36.37
CA GLN A 280 -42.28 3.29 36.76
C GLN A 280 -43.08 3.32 35.46
N ASN A 281 -43.78 2.23 35.19
CA ASN A 281 -44.86 2.21 34.22
C ASN A 281 -45.90 3.24 34.68
N GLN A 282 -45.76 4.49 34.25
CA GLN A 282 -46.82 5.49 34.27
C GLN A 282 -47.88 5.08 33.25
N ASN A 283 -48.62 4.03 33.58
CA ASN A 283 -49.92 3.60 33.05
C ASN A 283 -50.23 2.20 33.61
N ASP A 284 -50.45 2.10 34.92
CA ASP A 284 -51.16 0.95 35.52
C ASP A 284 -52.51 1.44 36.06
N PRO A 285 -53.64 1.13 35.39
CA PRO A 285 -54.96 1.61 35.82
C PRO A 285 -55.51 0.97 37.10
N PHE A 286 -54.79 0.01 37.69
CA PHE A 286 -55.28 -0.83 38.79
C PHE A 286 -54.37 -0.83 40.03
N ALA A 287 -53.77 0.32 40.35
CA ALA A 287 -53.15 0.52 41.67
C ALA A 287 -54.20 0.39 42.79
N ASP A 288 -53.92 -0.51 43.74
CA ASP A 288 -54.85 -1.11 44.70
C ASP A 288 -55.47 -0.10 45.71
N PRO A 289 -56.81 -0.06 45.92
CA PRO A 289 -57.45 0.95 46.77
C PRO A 289 -57.54 0.60 48.27
N PHE A 290 -56.99 -0.52 48.75
CA PHE A 290 -57.01 -0.88 50.18
C PHE A 290 -55.62 -1.25 50.71
N GLY A 291 -55.18 -0.55 51.76
CA GLY A 291 -53.80 -0.58 52.22
C GLY A 291 -53.46 -1.61 53.31
N ALA A 292 -52.15 -1.95 53.34
CA ALA A 292 -51.32 -2.39 54.46
C ALA A 292 -51.88 -3.35 55.54
N THR A 293 -51.19 -4.48 55.72
CA THR A 293 -50.47 -4.80 56.99
C THR A 293 -49.50 -5.98 56.80
N ASP A 294 -48.50 -6.08 57.69
CA ASP A 294 -47.42 -7.06 57.64
C ASP A 294 -47.86 -8.53 57.85
N THR A 295 -47.18 -9.49 57.22
CA THR A 295 -46.22 -10.41 57.90
C THR A 295 -45.59 -11.41 56.92
N PRO A 296 -44.38 -11.94 57.21
CA PRO A 296 -43.68 -12.87 56.31
C PRO A 296 -44.02 -14.34 56.59
N ALA A 297 -44.17 -15.12 55.51
CA ALA A 297 -44.15 -16.58 55.55
C ALA A 297 -43.48 -17.13 54.28
N GLU A 298 -42.66 -18.16 54.45
CA GLU A 298 -42.06 -18.92 53.36
C GLU A 298 -43.10 -19.84 52.71
N ASP A 299 -42.96 -20.12 51.41
CA ASP A 299 -43.37 -21.42 50.87
C ASP A 299 -42.40 -21.86 49.76
N PRO A 300 -41.64 -22.96 49.95
CA PRO A 300 -40.74 -23.51 48.95
C PRO A 300 -41.46 -24.47 47.99
N PHE A 301 -40.87 -24.69 46.81
CA PHE A 301 -41.36 -25.52 45.69
C PHE A 301 -42.42 -24.87 44.77
N GLY A 302 -41.98 -24.41 43.60
CA GLY A 302 -42.84 -24.07 42.47
C GLY A 302 -42.01 -23.88 41.20
N ALA A 303 -41.97 -24.89 40.33
CA ALA A 303 -41.12 -24.88 39.13
C ALA A 303 -41.62 -23.90 38.06
N ALA A 304 -40.71 -23.15 37.45
CA ALA A 304 -41.01 -22.29 36.29
C ALA A 304 -40.92 -23.08 34.97
N PRO A 305 -42.00 -23.12 34.15
CA PRO A 305 -41.90 -23.42 32.73
C PRO A 305 -41.70 -22.12 31.94
N ALA A 306 -40.77 -22.14 30.97
CA ALA A 306 -40.56 -21.03 30.06
C ALA A 306 -41.73 -20.87 29.06
N ALA A 307 -42.04 -19.62 28.71
CA ALA A 307 -42.92 -19.26 27.59
C ALA A 307 -42.12 -18.39 26.57
N PRO A 308 -42.45 -18.46 25.27
CA PRO A 308 -41.49 -18.13 24.20
C PRO A 308 -41.40 -16.64 23.84
N ALA A 309 -40.23 -16.24 23.36
CA ALA A 309 -39.98 -14.92 22.80
C ALA A 309 -40.81 -14.66 21.52
N GLN A 310 -41.43 -13.49 21.44
CA GLN A 310 -42.06 -12.98 20.23
C GLN A 310 -41.01 -12.32 19.31
N PRO A 311 -41.10 -12.48 17.98
CA PRO A 311 -40.17 -11.84 17.04
C PRO A 311 -40.49 -10.34 16.85
N PRO A 312 -39.49 -9.48 16.60
CA PRO A 312 -39.69 -8.05 16.42
C PRO A 312 -40.44 -7.72 15.10
N ALA A 313 -41.29 -6.71 15.16
CA ALA A 313 -42.08 -6.24 14.03
C ALA A 313 -41.21 -5.59 12.92
N ALA A 314 -41.57 -5.83 11.66
CA ALA A 314 -40.85 -5.30 10.51
C ALA A 314 -41.13 -3.81 10.28
N GLN A 315 -40.07 -3.03 10.02
CA GLN A 315 -40.19 -1.65 9.53
C GLN A 315 -40.54 -1.64 8.02
N PRO A 316 -41.41 -0.74 7.55
CA PRO A 316 -41.70 -0.60 6.12
C PRO A 316 -40.52 0.09 5.37
N PRO A 317 -40.24 -0.27 4.11
CA PRO A 317 -39.08 0.23 3.37
C PRO A 317 -39.26 1.67 2.88
N ALA A 318 -38.19 2.47 3.01
CA ALA A 318 -38.12 3.83 2.49
C ALA A 318 -38.19 3.89 0.96
N ALA A 319 -38.84 4.93 0.43
CA ALA A 319 -38.99 5.15 -1.00
C ALA A 319 -37.67 5.53 -1.69
N ARG A 320 -37.48 5.06 -2.93
CA ARG A 320 -36.32 5.40 -3.77
C ARG A 320 -36.55 6.75 -4.47
N PRO A 321 -35.56 7.67 -4.49
CA PRO A 321 -35.58 8.82 -5.41
C PRO A 321 -35.29 8.36 -6.86
N PRO A 322 -35.77 9.11 -7.89
CA PRO A 322 -35.61 8.76 -9.29
C PRO A 322 -34.19 9.02 -9.84
N VAL A 323 -33.85 8.27 -10.90
CA VAL A 323 -32.54 8.33 -11.58
C VAL A 323 -32.44 9.57 -12.46
N ALA A 324 -31.34 10.33 -12.32
CA ALA A 324 -31.02 11.44 -13.22
C ALA A 324 -30.32 10.95 -14.50
N ALA A 325 -30.68 11.53 -15.65
CA ALA A 325 -30.10 11.22 -16.95
C ALA A 325 -28.71 11.89 -17.14
N PRO A 326 -27.80 11.29 -17.94
CA PRO A 326 -26.46 11.83 -18.15
C PRO A 326 -26.44 13.04 -19.11
N PRO A 327 -25.66 14.10 -18.83
CA PRO A 327 -25.42 15.19 -19.78
C PRO A 327 -24.44 14.79 -20.89
N ALA A 328 -24.55 15.48 -22.04
CA ALA A 328 -23.85 15.16 -23.27
C ALA A 328 -22.36 15.56 -23.28
N ALA A 329 -21.59 14.95 -24.18
CA ALA A 329 -20.16 15.17 -24.36
C ALA A 329 -19.83 16.58 -24.92
N ALA A 330 -18.74 17.17 -24.42
CA ALA A 330 -18.10 18.35 -25.01
C ALA A 330 -16.88 17.95 -25.86
N PRO A 331 -16.59 18.66 -26.98
CA PRO A 331 -15.55 18.28 -27.92
C PRO A 331 -14.13 18.69 -27.50
N THR A 332 -13.13 18.01 -28.07
CA THR A 332 -11.69 18.22 -27.87
C THR A 332 -11.16 19.52 -28.52
N PRO A 333 -10.24 20.25 -27.87
CA PRO A 333 -9.46 21.32 -28.50
C PRO A 333 -8.34 20.77 -29.40
N ALA A 334 -8.01 21.52 -30.45
CA ALA A 334 -7.04 21.15 -31.49
C ALA A 334 -5.57 21.33 -31.06
N VAL A 335 -4.69 20.56 -31.72
CA VAL A 335 -3.22 20.62 -31.56
C VAL A 335 -2.64 21.82 -32.31
N ALA A 336 -1.75 22.58 -31.65
CA ALA A 336 -0.88 23.57 -32.29
C ALA A 336 0.52 22.99 -32.59
N PRO A 337 1.13 23.26 -33.76
CA PRO A 337 2.44 22.73 -34.12
C PRO A 337 3.62 23.48 -33.45
N PRO A 338 4.79 22.84 -33.28
CA PRO A 338 5.90 23.38 -32.49
C PRO A 338 6.76 24.42 -33.20
N ALA A 339 7.38 25.30 -32.40
CA ALA A 339 8.26 26.38 -32.86
C ALA A 339 9.60 25.89 -33.46
N ALA A 340 10.17 26.74 -34.33
CA ALA A 340 11.40 26.46 -35.06
C ALA A 340 12.68 26.48 -34.18
N ARG A 341 13.68 25.69 -34.58
CA ARG A 341 15.02 25.67 -33.99
C ARG A 341 15.84 26.89 -34.47
N PRO A 342 16.61 27.58 -33.60
CA PRO A 342 17.66 28.50 -34.04
C PRO A 342 18.92 27.74 -34.52
N ALA A 343 19.64 28.36 -35.45
CA ALA A 343 20.88 27.84 -36.04
C ALA A 343 22.10 27.99 -35.09
N PRO A 344 23.19 27.20 -35.26
CA PRO A 344 24.34 27.20 -34.34
C PRO A 344 25.21 28.46 -34.44
N ALA A 345 25.89 28.77 -33.33
CA ALA A 345 26.69 29.97 -33.14
C ALA A 345 28.06 29.96 -33.82
N ILE A 346 28.59 31.16 -34.05
CA ILE A 346 29.87 31.47 -34.71
C ILE A 346 31.05 31.17 -33.76
N ALA A 347 32.12 30.58 -34.30
CA ALA A 347 33.36 30.31 -33.55
C ALA A 347 34.28 31.56 -33.48
N PRO A 348 34.92 31.85 -32.33
CA PRO A 348 35.87 32.96 -32.19
C PRO A 348 37.30 32.60 -32.66
N PRO A 349 38.11 33.59 -33.09
CA PRO A 349 39.43 33.36 -33.70
C PRO A 349 40.58 33.23 -32.67
N ALA A 350 41.67 32.57 -33.09
CA ALA A 350 42.89 32.41 -32.30
C ALA A 350 43.75 33.70 -32.22
N PRO A 351 44.46 33.96 -31.10
CA PRO A 351 45.24 35.19 -30.91
C PRO A 351 46.65 35.14 -31.56
N ARG A 352 47.07 36.28 -32.12
CA ARG A 352 48.44 36.53 -32.60
C ARG A 352 49.37 36.92 -31.44
N ARG A 353 50.67 36.61 -31.54
CA ARG A 353 51.74 37.18 -30.69
C ARG A 353 52.66 38.10 -31.51
N PRO A 354 52.98 39.32 -31.04
CA PRO A 354 54.07 40.15 -31.57
C PRO A 354 55.40 39.91 -30.82
N ALA A 355 56.49 40.47 -31.35
CA ALA A 355 57.88 40.24 -30.93
C ALA A 355 58.48 41.38 -30.07
N ALA A 356 59.63 41.13 -29.43
CA ALA A 356 60.79 42.04 -29.35
C ALA A 356 61.98 41.40 -28.57
N MET A 357 63.21 41.86 -28.83
CA MET A 357 64.47 41.46 -28.14
C MET A 357 64.92 42.54 -27.11
N PRO A 358 66.05 42.37 -26.39
CA PRO A 358 67.35 42.83 -26.93
C PRO A 358 68.61 41.95 -26.62
N GLN A 359 69.73 42.38 -27.21
CA GLN A 359 71.12 41.84 -27.25
C GLN A 359 71.92 42.19 -25.94
N PRO A 360 73.28 42.04 -25.79
CA PRO A 360 74.39 41.59 -26.68
C PRO A 360 75.34 40.55 -25.98
N LEU A 361 76.65 40.31 -26.24
CA LEU A 361 77.71 40.85 -27.13
C LEU A 361 78.87 39.82 -27.32
N ALA A 362 79.49 39.74 -28.52
CA ALA A 362 80.80 39.11 -28.83
C ALA A 362 80.97 37.59 -28.52
N GLY A 363 81.87 36.83 -29.17
CA GLY A 363 82.80 37.09 -30.27
C GLY A 363 83.80 35.92 -30.38
N GLY A 364 84.42 35.71 -31.54
CA GLY A 364 85.40 34.64 -31.76
C GLY A 364 85.17 33.89 -33.08
N ASP A 365 85.93 34.28 -34.11
CA ASP A 365 86.18 33.39 -35.25
C ASP A 365 87.01 32.19 -34.75
N GLU A 366 86.57 30.98 -35.06
CA GLU A 366 87.50 29.85 -35.17
C GLU A 366 87.10 29.00 -36.38
N PHE A 367 87.90 29.10 -37.43
CA PHE A 367 87.76 28.31 -38.65
C PHE A 367 88.09 26.84 -38.32
N LEU A 368 87.11 25.95 -38.51
CA LEU A 368 87.36 24.52 -38.61
C LEU A 368 86.92 24.01 -39.98
N GLU A 369 87.87 23.43 -40.70
CA GLU A 369 87.71 22.91 -42.05
C GLU A 369 86.77 21.68 -42.08
N PRO A 370 86.07 21.42 -43.21
CA PRO A 370 85.12 20.32 -43.30
C PRO A 370 85.83 18.96 -43.44
N SER A 371 85.95 18.22 -42.34
CA SER A 371 86.49 16.86 -42.34
C SER A 371 85.47 15.79 -42.79
N SER A 372 85.59 15.33 -44.04
CA SER A 372 85.04 14.04 -44.54
C SER A 372 83.52 13.80 -44.41
N GLY A 373 82.72 14.45 -45.27
CA GLY A 373 81.25 14.35 -45.32
C GLY A 373 80.60 12.98 -45.64
N ILE A 374 81.31 11.86 -45.49
CA ILE A 374 80.72 10.50 -45.55
C ILE A 374 80.14 10.11 -44.19
N LEU A 375 80.81 10.48 -43.08
CA LEU A 375 80.30 10.22 -41.73
C LEU A 375 79.07 11.09 -41.41
N ASP A 376 79.11 12.37 -41.80
CA ASP A 376 77.96 13.27 -41.66
C ASP A 376 76.77 12.83 -42.52
N GLY A 377 77.04 12.29 -43.72
CA GLY A 377 76.00 11.72 -44.59
C GLY A 377 75.27 10.54 -43.94
N VAL A 378 76.02 9.62 -43.32
CA VAL A 378 75.44 8.47 -42.58
C VAL A 378 74.71 8.93 -41.31
N ALA A 379 75.23 9.94 -40.60
CA ALA A 379 74.58 10.52 -39.43
C ALA A 379 73.25 11.21 -39.80
N ALA A 380 73.24 12.01 -40.88
CA ALA A 380 72.04 12.65 -41.41
C ALA A 380 71.00 11.63 -41.90
N GLN A 381 71.45 10.56 -42.56
CA GLN A 381 70.56 9.49 -43.03
C GLN A 381 69.91 8.72 -41.87
N ARG A 382 70.65 8.44 -40.78
CA ARG A 382 70.10 7.86 -39.54
C ARG A 382 69.13 8.80 -38.82
N ALA A 383 69.47 10.08 -38.69
CA ALA A 383 68.57 11.07 -38.13
C ALA A 383 67.25 11.20 -38.94
N GLN A 384 67.31 11.05 -40.26
CA GLN A 384 66.15 11.07 -41.14
C GLN A 384 65.27 9.80 -40.98
N THR A 385 65.86 8.61 -40.86
CA THR A 385 65.09 7.37 -40.62
C THR A 385 64.46 7.35 -39.23
N GLU A 386 65.18 7.79 -38.20
CA GLU A 386 64.64 7.96 -36.84
C GLU A 386 63.53 9.01 -36.78
N GLY A 387 63.69 10.15 -37.47
CA GLY A 387 62.68 11.19 -37.57
C GLY A 387 61.39 10.70 -38.23
N ARG A 388 61.51 9.89 -39.29
CA ARG A 388 60.40 9.21 -39.95
C ARG A 388 59.70 8.23 -39.01
N LEU A 389 60.45 7.36 -38.33
CA LEU A 389 59.90 6.37 -37.38
C LEU A 389 59.16 7.05 -36.22
N ARG A 390 59.73 8.12 -35.64
CA ARG A 390 59.09 8.94 -34.60
C ARG A 390 57.78 9.57 -35.10
N ALA A 391 57.71 10.00 -36.37
CA ALA A 391 56.48 10.55 -36.95
C ALA A 391 55.41 9.47 -37.16
N GLU A 392 55.80 8.28 -37.61
CA GLU A 392 54.92 7.13 -37.85
C GLU A 392 54.29 6.61 -36.54
N VAL A 393 55.11 6.35 -35.51
CA VAL A 393 54.61 5.95 -34.18
C VAL A 393 53.70 7.02 -33.57
N ARG A 394 54.00 8.31 -33.74
CA ARG A 394 53.11 9.40 -33.29
C ARG A 394 51.79 9.43 -34.05
N ALA A 395 51.78 9.17 -35.35
CA ALA A 395 50.57 9.10 -36.16
C ALA A 395 49.66 7.93 -35.72
N GLU A 396 50.25 6.76 -35.48
CA GLU A 396 49.50 5.59 -34.97
C GLU A 396 48.98 5.80 -33.54
N LEU A 397 49.78 6.38 -32.63
CA LEU A 397 49.30 6.74 -31.29
C LEU A 397 48.15 7.76 -31.32
N LEU A 398 48.17 8.73 -32.26
CA LEU A 398 47.06 9.67 -32.48
C LEU A 398 45.84 9.01 -33.14
N GLN A 399 46.03 7.96 -33.94
CA GLN A 399 44.93 7.16 -34.49
C GLN A 399 44.29 6.28 -33.41
N ALA A 400 45.10 5.55 -32.63
CA ALA A 400 44.65 4.76 -31.50
C ALA A 400 43.90 5.63 -30.47
N ARG A 401 44.39 6.84 -30.18
CA ARG A 401 43.70 7.80 -29.29
C ARG A 401 42.32 8.20 -29.82
N ARG A 402 42.17 8.46 -31.13
CA ARG A 402 40.86 8.74 -31.75
C ARG A 402 39.94 7.51 -31.72
N GLN A 403 40.49 6.30 -31.87
CA GLN A 403 39.72 5.06 -31.71
C GLN A 403 39.24 4.87 -30.26
N LEU A 404 40.07 5.16 -29.24
CA LEU A 404 39.67 5.13 -27.82
C LEU A 404 38.55 6.10 -27.43
N GLU A 405 38.23 7.08 -28.30
CA GLU A 405 37.09 8.00 -28.15
C GLU A 405 35.81 7.48 -28.83
N THR A 406 35.91 6.69 -29.90
CA THR A 406 34.75 6.18 -30.68
C THR A 406 34.43 4.71 -30.43
N ASN A 407 35.43 3.85 -30.34
CA ASN A 407 35.32 2.44 -29.96
C ASN A 407 36.67 1.95 -29.36
N PRO A 408 36.77 1.79 -28.03
CA PRO A 408 38.02 1.40 -27.38
C PRO A 408 38.35 -0.11 -27.48
N ILE A 409 37.43 -0.93 -27.99
CA ILE A 409 37.60 -2.40 -28.06
C ILE A 409 38.64 -2.75 -29.15
N GLY A 410 39.60 -3.61 -28.82
CA GLY A 410 40.66 -4.07 -29.71
C GLY A 410 41.85 -3.11 -29.86
N VAL A 411 41.77 -1.87 -29.37
CA VAL A 411 42.85 -0.87 -29.52
C VAL A 411 44.10 -1.24 -28.71
N SER A 412 43.96 -1.95 -27.59
CA SER A 412 45.14 -2.49 -26.89
C SER A 412 45.83 -3.62 -27.66
N GLY A 413 45.11 -4.29 -28.57
CA GLY A 413 45.63 -5.32 -29.47
C GLY A 413 46.49 -4.74 -30.59
N SER A 414 46.00 -3.70 -31.29
CA SER A 414 46.76 -3.05 -32.37
C SER A 414 48.06 -2.42 -31.86
N LEU A 415 48.03 -1.77 -30.69
CA LEU A 415 49.23 -1.21 -30.07
C LEU A 415 50.27 -2.27 -29.66
N LYS A 416 49.85 -3.51 -29.34
CA LYS A 416 50.78 -4.64 -29.09
C LYS A 416 51.43 -5.14 -30.37
N VAL A 417 50.76 -5.04 -31.53
CA VAL A 417 51.34 -5.38 -32.84
C VAL A 417 52.39 -4.34 -33.24
N LEU A 418 52.11 -3.04 -33.04
CA LEU A 418 53.12 -1.99 -33.24
C LEU A 418 54.31 -2.15 -32.27
N LEU A 419 54.07 -2.59 -31.02
CA LEU A 419 55.15 -2.90 -30.07
C LEU A 419 56.07 -4.02 -30.60
N SER A 420 55.52 -5.14 -31.07
CA SER A 420 56.33 -6.25 -31.58
C SER A 420 57.03 -5.91 -32.91
N GLN A 421 56.45 -5.04 -33.73
CA GLN A 421 57.09 -4.51 -34.93
C GLN A 421 58.32 -3.64 -34.58
N LEU A 422 58.21 -2.78 -33.55
CA LEU A 422 59.33 -1.97 -33.04
C LEU A 422 60.43 -2.81 -32.35
N GLU A 423 60.06 -3.90 -31.67
CA GLU A 423 61.02 -4.79 -31.01
C GLU A 423 61.87 -5.59 -32.03
N ASN A 424 61.28 -5.97 -33.17
CA ASN A 424 61.95 -6.76 -34.22
C ASN A 424 62.77 -5.94 -35.25
N GLN A 425 62.73 -4.61 -35.21
CA GLN A 425 63.40 -3.76 -36.21
C GLN A 425 64.90 -3.57 -35.88
N ALA A 426 65.78 -3.87 -36.84
CA ALA A 426 67.23 -3.87 -36.63
C ALA A 426 67.85 -2.45 -36.61
N ASP A 427 67.43 -1.57 -37.52
CA ASP A 427 68.13 -0.32 -37.88
C ASP A 427 67.85 0.90 -36.97
N ILE A 428 67.60 0.69 -35.66
CA ILE A 428 67.24 1.75 -34.71
C ILE A 428 68.26 1.86 -33.58
N ASP A 429 68.71 3.08 -33.29
CA ASP A 429 69.54 3.43 -32.13
C ASP A 429 68.95 2.93 -30.79
N PRO A 430 69.76 2.39 -29.85
CA PRO A 430 69.27 1.84 -28.59
C PRO A 430 68.50 2.83 -27.70
N GLN A 431 68.86 4.11 -27.67
CA GLN A 431 68.18 5.11 -26.83
C GLN A 431 66.81 5.48 -27.41
N VAL A 432 66.76 5.73 -28.72
CA VAL A 432 65.50 6.05 -29.42
C VAL A 432 64.51 4.88 -29.35
N ARG A 433 65.01 3.65 -29.43
CA ARG A 433 64.21 2.43 -29.25
C ARG A 433 63.56 2.39 -27.85
N GLN A 434 64.31 2.66 -26.78
CA GLN A 434 63.77 2.68 -25.42
C GLN A 434 62.71 3.78 -25.22
N GLU A 435 62.91 4.96 -25.80
CA GLU A 435 61.95 6.08 -25.78
C GLU A 435 60.60 5.65 -26.38
N LEU A 436 60.62 5.09 -27.59
CA LEU A 436 59.41 4.69 -28.32
C LEU A 436 58.70 3.49 -27.66
N LEU A 437 59.45 2.47 -27.21
CA LEU A 437 58.88 1.34 -26.48
C LEU A 437 58.22 1.79 -25.17
N GLY A 438 58.79 2.77 -24.45
CA GLY A 438 58.18 3.36 -23.26
C GLY A 438 56.86 4.07 -23.55
N GLN A 439 56.83 4.91 -24.60
CA GLN A 439 55.62 5.61 -25.03
C GLN A 439 54.50 4.61 -25.41
N VAL A 440 54.81 3.61 -26.24
CA VAL A 440 53.84 2.58 -26.67
C VAL A 440 53.34 1.75 -25.49
N ARG A 441 54.21 1.31 -24.57
CA ARG A 441 53.81 0.56 -23.37
C ARG A 441 52.87 1.34 -22.47
N SER A 442 53.10 2.65 -22.30
CA SER A 442 52.16 3.52 -21.55
C SER A 442 50.80 3.66 -22.25
N ALA A 443 50.79 3.76 -23.58
CA ALA A 443 49.56 3.82 -24.38
C ALA A 443 48.76 2.51 -24.30
N ILE A 444 49.43 1.35 -24.33
CA ILE A 444 48.80 0.04 -24.13
C ILE A 444 48.12 -0.04 -22.75
N GLN A 445 48.77 0.45 -21.68
CA GLN A 445 48.18 0.46 -20.33
C GLN A 445 46.98 1.42 -20.20
N ALA A 446 47.00 2.55 -20.90
CA ALA A 446 45.87 3.47 -20.94
C ALA A 446 44.70 2.87 -21.76
N ALA A 447 45.01 2.27 -22.91
CA ALA A 447 44.05 1.60 -23.78
C ALA A 447 43.37 0.42 -23.08
N SER A 448 44.12 -0.46 -22.40
CA SER A 448 43.56 -1.62 -21.72
C SER A 448 42.64 -1.26 -20.56
N ARG A 449 42.92 -0.18 -19.81
CA ARG A 449 42.00 0.34 -18.78
C ARG A 449 40.72 0.89 -19.39
N ARG A 450 40.83 1.62 -20.51
CA ARG A 450 39.69 2.18 -21.24
C ARG A 450 38.79 1.07 -21.81
N GLU A 451 39.41 0.06 -22.42
CA GLU A 451 38.78 -1.14 -22.97
C GLU A 451 38.06 -1.93 -21.87
N ALA A 452 38.72 -2.21 -20.74
CA ALA A 452 38.09 -2.86 -19.59
C ALA A 452 36.85 -2.10 -19.08
N SER A 453 36.95 -0.78 -18.92
CA SER A 453 35.82 0.05 -18.47
C SER A 453 34.66 0.09 -19.48
N ALA A 454 34.94 -0.08 -20.78
CA ALA A 454 33.92 -0.12 -21.81
C ALA A 454 33.19 -1.48 -21.85
N ILE A 455 33.93 -2.58 -21.70
CA ILE A 455 33.37 -3.93 -21.59
C ILE A 455 32.50 -4.05 -20.33
N GLU A 456 32.94 -3.50 -19.20
CA GLU A 456 32.17 -3.45 -17.95
C GLU A 456 30.89 -2.60 -18.10
N ALA A 457 30.98 -1.44 -18.76
CA ALA A 457 29.82 -0.61 -19.08
C ALA A 457 28.82 -1.33 -20.01
N GLU A 458 29.29 -2.01 -21.04
CA GLU A 458 28.45 -2.78 -21.96
C GLU A 458 27.78 -3.97 -21.27
N ALA A 459 28.52 -4.71 -20.41
CA ALA A 459 27.98 -5.79 -19.61
C ALA A 459 26.88 -5.29 -18.65
N SER A 460 27.12 -4.20 -17.90
CA SER A 460 26.11 -3.63 -17.00
C SER A 460 24.87 -3.11 -17.74
N ALA A 461 25.04 -2.53 -18.94
CA ALA A 461 23.93 -2.11 -19.79
C ALA A 461 23.12 -3.31 -20.31
N ALA A 462 23.78 -4.42 -20.66
CA ALA A 462 23.13 -5.67 -21.06
C ALA A 462 22.36 -6.32 -19.89
N GLU A 463 22.90 -6.31 -18.67
CA GLU A 463 22.21 -6.79 -17.46
C GLU A 463 20.97 -5.95 -17.12
N VAL A 464 21.06 -4.62 -17.24
CA VAL A 464 19.90 -3.72 -17.06
C VAL A 464 18.84 -3.95 -18.14
N ALA A 465 19.23 -4.18 -19.40
CA ALA A 465 18.29 -4.52 -20.47
C ALA A 465 17.66 -5.92 -20.28
N ALA A 466 18.42 -6.90 -19.81
CA ALA A 466 17.92 -8.25 -19.52
C ALA A 466 16.93 -8.26 -18.34
N SER A 467 17.22 -7.54 -17.26
CA SER A 467 16.29 -7.39 -16.14
C SER A 467 15.04 -6.57 -16.50
N ALA A 468 15.17 -5.53 -17.33
CA ALA A 468 14.03 -4.79 -17.86
C ALA A 468 13.09 -5.68 -18.70
N THR A 469 13.64 -6.51 -19.59
CA THR A 469 12.82 -7.43 -20.40
C THR A 469 12.20 -8.56 -19.58
N GLN A 470 12.90 -9.11 -18.59
CA GLN A 470 12.33 -10.08 -17.64
C GLN A 470 11.17 -9.50 -16.82
N THR A 471 11.34 -8.30 -16.26
CA THR A 471 10.26 -7.63 -15.51
C THR A 471 9.07 -7.28 -16.41
N GLU A 472 9.29 -6.92 -17.68
CA GLU A 472 8.20 -6.72 -18.63
C GLU A 472 7.42 -8.01 -18.89
N LEU A 473 8.08 -9.15 -19.10
CA LEU A 473 7.42 -10.45 -19.30
C LEU A 473 6.56 -10.84 -18.09
N LEU A 474 7.09 -10.71 -16.88
CA LEU A 474 6.34 -10.97 -15.63
C LEU A 474 5.11 -10.05 -15.49
N LEU A 475 5.23 -8.77 -15.88
CA LEU A 475 4.10 -7.84 -15.91
C LEU A 475 3.05 -8.23 -16.97
N GLN A 476 3.47 -8.66 -18.17
CA GLN A 476 2.55 -9.14 -19.21
C GLN A 476 1.79 -10.40 -18.76
N GLU A 477 2.45 -11.33 -18.07
CA GLU A 477 1.79 -12.51 -17.47
C GLU A 477 0.83 -12.16 -16.34
N ALA A 478 1.15 -11.16 -15.51
CA ALA A 478 0.23 -10.63 -14.51
C ALA A 478 -1.02 -10.02 -15.16
N PHE A 479 -0.85 -9.14 -16.17
CA PHE A 479 -1.98 -8.54 -16.88
C PHE A 479 -2.87 -9.60 -17.57
N ARG A 480 -2.29 -10.63 -18.21
CA ARG A 480 -3.07 -11.72 -18.82
C ARG A 480 -3.90 -12.50 -17.79
N ARG A 481 -3.37 -12.71 -16.57
CA ARG A 481 -4.12 -13.34 -15.46
C ARG A 481 -5.25 -12.43 -14.97
N GLU A 482 -5.00 -11.13 -14.82
CA GLU A 482 -6.02 -10.15 -14.43
C GLU A 482 -7.14 -10.00 -15.47
N ASP A 483 -6.83 -9.98 -16.76
CA ASP A 483 -7.83 -9.96 -17.84
C ASP A 483 -8.70 -11.24 -17.83
N ARG A 484 -8.09 -12.41 -17.57
CA ARG A 484 -8.84 -13.68 -17.40
C ARG A 484 -9.73 -13.65 -16.16
N LEU A 485 -9.24 -13.14 -15.02
CA LEU A 485 -10.04 -12.94 -13.81
C LEU A 485 -11.20 -11.97 -14.03
N LYS A 486 -10.98 -10.88 -14.77
CA LYS A 486 -12.01 -9.90 -15.14
C LYS A 486 -13.11 -10.54 -15.98
N THR A 487 -12.72 -11.37 -16.95
CA THR A 487 -13.65 -12.12 -17.80
C THR A 487 -14.48 -13.11 -16.99
N LEU A 488 -13.84 -13.90 -16.12
CA LEU A 488 -14.53 -14.84 -15.23
C LEU A 488 -15.44 -14.13 -14.23
N SER A 489 -15.02 -13.01 -13.65
CA SER A 489 -15.84 -12.20 -12.73
C SER A 489 -17.08 -11.63 -13.43
N ASN A 490 -16.93 -11.13 -14.67
CA ASN A 490 -18.06 -10.67 -15.47
C ASN A 490 -19.03 -11.81 -15.82
N GLN A 491 -18.52 -12.99 -16.17
CA GLN A 491 -19.34 -14.19 -16.40
C GLN A 491 -20.06 -14.65 -15.12
N LEU A 492 -19.39 -14.61 -13.97
CA LEU A 492 -19.97 -14.92 -12.67
C LEU A 492 -21.15 -13.99 -12.36
N ASN A 493 -20.93 -12.69 -12.51
CA ASN A 493 -21.95 -11.66 -12.26
C ASN A 493 -23.15 -11.84 -13.21
N ALA A 494 -22.91 -12.07 -14.50
CA ALA A 494 -23.97 -12.33 -15.48
C ALA A 494 -24.80 -13.57 -15.11
N LEU A 495 -24.17 -14.70 -14.81
CA LEU A 495 -24.84 -15.93 -14.41
C LEU A 495 -25.65 -15.77 -13.12
N VAL A 496 -25.15 -15.01 -12.15
CA VAL A 496 -25.88 -14.69 -10.92
C VAL A 496 -27.08 -13.78 -11.21
N THR A 497 -26.94 -12.77 -12.07
CA THR A 497 -28.05 -11.91 -12.50
C THR A 497 -29.13 -12.70 -13.27
N GLU A 498 -28.74 -13.71 -14.05
CA GLU A 498 -29.65 -14.67 -14.70
C GLU A 498 -30.29 -15.69 -13.73
N GLY A 499 -29.94 -15.66 -12.44
CA GLY A 499 -30.40 -16.65 -11.44
C GLY A 499 -29.74 -18.02 -11.55
N ARG A 500 -28.72 -18.18 -12.42
CA ARG A 500 -28.01 -19.43 -12.71
C ARG A 500 -26.83 -19.68 -11.76
N ALA A 501 -27.00 -19.34 -10.49
CA ALA A 501 -25.95 -19.46 -9.47
C ALA A 501 -25.40 -20.89 -9.32
N ARG A 502 -26.17 -21.93 -9.67
CA ARG A 502 -25.70 -23.33 -9.65
C ARG A 502 -24.62 -23.61 -10.69
N TYR A 503 -24.72 -23.01 -11.87
CA TYR A 503 -23.73 -23.16 -12.96
C TYR A 503 -22.49 -22.29 -12.69
N ALA A 504 -22.69 -21.12 -12.06
CA ALA A 504 -21.61 -20.28 -11.56
C ALA A 504 -20.74 -21.00 -10.49
N ASP A 505 -21.34 -21.83 -9.65
CA ASP A 505 -20.68 -22.65 -8.62
C ASP A 505 -19.83 -23.79 -9.21
N THR A 506 -20.31 -24.43 -10.28
CA THR A 506 -19.64 -25.59 -10.89
C THR A 506 -18.56 -25.22 -11.91
N GLU A 507 -18.76 -24.17 -12.71
CA GLU A 507 -17.86 -23.85 -13.82
C GLU A 507 -16.93 -22.66 -13.53
N ILE A 508 -17.49 -21.54 -13.05
CA ILE A 508 -16.75 -20.27 -12.96
C ILE A 508 -15.97 -20.17 -11.65
N THR A 509 -16.60 -20.53 -10.54
CA THR A 509 -16.00 -20.44 -9.21
C THR A 509 -14.72 -21.28 -9.08
N PRO A 510 -14.65 -22.54 -9.60
CA PRO A 510 -13.41 -23.32 -9.57
C PRO A 510 -12.32 -22.75 -10.48
N ALA A 511 -12.68 -22.14 -11.62
CA ALA A 511 -11.72 -21.50 -12.52
C ALA A 511 -11.09 -20.24 -11.90
N ILE A 512 -11.86 -19.45 -11.13
CA ILE A 512 -11.33 -18.34 -10.33
C ILE A 512 -10.39 -18.87 -9.22
N ALA A 513 -10.81 -19.94 -8.53
CA ALA A 513 -10.00 -20.57 -7.48
C ALA A 513 -8.70 -21.19 -8.01
N GLU A 514 -8.67 -21.71 -9.24
CA GLU A 514 -7.46 -22.22 -9.89
C GLU A 514 -6.42 -21.11 -10.11
N ILE A 515 -6.84 -19.97 -10.67
CA ILE A 515 -5.95 -18.81 -10.86
C ILE A 515 -5.43 -18.31 -9.51
N ALA A 516 -6.29 -18.29 -8.48
CA ALA A 516 -5.92 -17.88 -7.12
C ALA A 516 -4.98 -18.86 -6.38
N ARG A 517 -4.70 -20.05 -6.90
CA ARG A 517 -3.60 -20.91 -6.39
C ARG A 517 -2.23 -20.40 -6.86
N ALA A 518 -2.17 -19.79 -8.04
CA ALA A 518 -0.95 -19.26 -8.65
C ALA A 518 -0.73 -17.77 -8.37
N ASP A 519 -1.72 -17.07 -7.84
CA ASP A 519 -1.66 -15.64 -7.50
C ASP A 519 -2.33 -15.38 -6.15
N GLU A 520 -1.53 -15.00 -5.15
CA GLU A 520 -2.02 -14.68 -3.81
C GLU A 520 -3.00 -13.49 -3.79
N SER A 521 -2.84 -12.53 -4.70
CA SER A 521 -3.73 -11.35 -4.75
C SER A 521 -5.17 -11.72 -5.10
N ALA A 522 -5.36 -12.77 -5.92
CA ALA A 522 -6.67 -13.26 -6.34
C ALA A 522 -7.37 -14.15 -5.29
N ARG A 523 -6.70 -14.56 -4.21
CA ARG A 523 -7.27 -15.46 -3.17
C ARG A 523 -8.49 -14.87 -2.46
N VAL A 524 -8.52 -13.55 -2.23
CA VAL A 524 -9.68 -12.91 -1.59
C VAL A 524 -10.88 -12.90 -2.54
N LEU A 525 -10.68 -12.55 -3.82
CA LEU A 525 -11.74 -12.62 -4.84
C LEU A 525 -12.29 -14.05 -4.96
N ALA A 526 -11.42 -15.07 -5.01
CA ALA A 526 -11.83 -16.47 -5.08
C ALA A 526 -12.67 -16.89 -3.86
N ASN A 527 -12.22 -16.58 -2.64
CA ASN A 527 -12.95 -16.90 -1.42
C ASN A 527 -14.31 -16.16 -1.37
N GLN A 528 -14.34 -14.89 -1.76
CA GLN A 528 -15.58 -14.11 -1.82
C GLN A 528 -16.54 -14.65 -2.89
N SER A 529 -16.06 -15.03 -4.07
CA SER A 529 -16.90 -15.61 -5.12
C SER A 529 -17.54 -16.93 -4.68
N VAL A 530 -16.76 -17.81 -4.02
CA VAL A 530 -17.27 -19.06 -3.43
C VAL A 530 -18.38 -18.77 -2.42
N LEU A 531 -18.11 -17.93 -1.42
CA LEU A 531 -19.06 -17.64 -0.33
C LEU A 531 -20.35 -16.99 -0.85
N TRP A 532 -20.24 -16.04 -1.77
CA TRP A 532 -21.38 -15.34 -2.36
C TRP A 532 -22.28 -16.28 -3.16
N VAL A 533 -21.69 -17.09 -4.05
CA VAL A 533 -22.42 -18.05 -4.89
C VAL A 533 -23.06 -19.15 -4.03
N GLN A 534 -22.35 -19.67 -3.02
CA GLN A 534 -22.89 -20.64 -2.07
C GLN A 534 -24.05 -20.09 -1.26
N MET A 535 -23.98 -18.83 -0.81
CA MET A 535 -25.08 -18.17 -0.09
C MET A 535 -26.32 -18.04 -0.98
N LEU A 536 -26.15 -17.61 -2.24
CA LEU A 536 -27.23 -17.50 -3.21
C LEU A 536 -27.86 -18.85 -3.54
N ASN A 537 -27.03 -19.88 -3.82
CA ASN A 537 -27.49 -21.25 -4.06
C ASN A 537 -28.23 -21.85 -2.86
N SER A 538 -27.77 -21.54 -1.65
CA SER A 538 -28.43 -21.99 -0.42
C SER A 538 -29.79 -21.31 -0.25
N ALA A 539 -29.89 -20.00 -0.54
CA ALA A 539 -31.14 -19.25 -0.47
C ALA A 539 -32.17 -19.72 -1.52
N THR A 540 -31.77 -19.94 -2.78
CA THR A 540 -32.66 -20.46 -3.83
C THR A 540 -33.12 -21.88 -3.51
N ARG A 541 -32.19 -22.78 -3.16
CA ARG A 541 -32.51 -24.16 -2.74
C ARG A 541 -33.45 -24.20 -1.54
N MET A 542 -33.24 -23.34 -0.54
CA MET A 542 -34.13 -23.23 0.63
C MET A 542 -35.54 -22.80 0.24
N ARG A 543 -35.68 -21.87 -0.72
CA ARG A 543 -36.98 -21.44 -1.27
C ARG A 543 -37.67 -22.58 -2.03
N GLU A 544 -36.96 -23.29 -2.88
CA GLU A 544 -37.48 -24.46 -3.62
C GLU A 544 -37.96 -25.57 -2.69
N ILE A 545 -37.16 -25.92 -1.67
CA ILE A 545 -37.52 -26.94 -0.66
C ILE A 545 -38.77 -26.50 0.10
N ARG A 546 -38.87 -25.21 0.48
CA ARG A 546 -40.05 -24.67 1.18
C ARG A 546 -41.31 -24.75 0.32
N LEU A 547 -41.25 -24.34 -0.94
CA LEU A 547 -42.37 -24.40 -1.88
C LEU A 547 -42.80 -25.85 -2.16
N ARG A 548 -41.83 -26.76 -2.39
CA ARG A 548 -42.11 -28.19 -2.56
C ARG A 548 -42.76 -28.79 -1.32
N ARG A 549 -42.30 -28.43 -0.12
CA ARG A 549 -42.91 -28.88 1.14
C ARG A 549 -44.34 -28.37 1.29
N GLN A 550 -44.60 -27.10 0.97
CA GLN A 550 -45.95 -26.51 1.02
C GLN A 550 -46.91 -27.20 0.04
N ARG A 551 -46.46 -27.43 -1.20
CA ARG A 551 -47.24 -28.18 -2.20
C ARG A 551 -47.51 -29.61 -1.73
N ASN A 552 -46.47 -30.38 -1.41
CA ASN A 552 -46.60 -31.78 -1.00
C ASN A 552 -47.44 -31.94 0.28
N PHE A 553 -47.46 -30.93 1.16
CA PHE A 553 -48.35 -30.91 2.33
C PHE A 553 -49.83 -30.79 1.92
N LEU A 554 -50.16 -29.87 1.00
CA LEU A 554 -51.52 -29.75 0.47
C LEU A 554 -51.93 -31.00 -0.33
N ASP A 555 -51.04 -31.51 -1.18
CA ASP A 555 -51.27 -32.74 -1.95
C ASP A 555 -51.54 -33.94 -1.00
N ALA A 556 -50.84 -34.04 0.14
CA ALA A 556 -51.06 -35.07 1.14
C ALA A 556 -52.40 -34.94 1.87
N PHE A 557 -52.82 -33.72 2.23
CA PHE A 557 -54.14 -33.49 2.84
C PHE A 557 -55.28 -33.71 1.83
N ALA A 558 -55.09 -33.37 0.55
CA ALA A 558 -56.07 -33.66 -0.49
C ALA A 558 -56.33 -35.17 -0.64
N LEU A 559 -55.29 -36.01 -0.56
CA LEU A 559 -55.43 -37.47 -0.55
C LEU A 559 -56.19 -38.00 0.69
N VAL A 560 -56.05 -37.36 1.85
CA VAL A 560 -56.82 -37.71 3.06
C VAL A 560 -58.30 -37.35 2.90
N GLU A 561 -58.61 -36.17 2.35
CA GLU A 561 -59.99 -35.78 2.05
C GLU A 561 -60.62 -36.67 0.96
N GLU A 562 -59.86 -37.04 -0.09
CA GLU A 562 -60.30 -37.97 -1.13
C GLU A 562 -60.65 -39.35 -0.56
N ALA A 563 -59.83 -39.87 0.36
CA ALA A 563 -60.10 -41.13 1.06
C ALA A 563 -61.30 -41.04 2.03
N ASN A 564 -61.69 -39.84 2.47
CA ASN A 564 -62.87 -39.60 3.30
C ASN A 564 -64.17 -39.40 2.50
N VAL A 565 -64.12 -39.30 1.16
CA VAL A 565 -65.33 -39.18 0.33
C VAL A 565 -66.15 -40.47 0.50
N PRO A 566 -67.38 -40.41 1.06
CA PRO A 566 -68.20 -41.60 1.22
C PRO A 566 -68.57 -42.15 -0.15
N PHE A 567 -68.10 -43.35 -0.45
CA PHE A 567 -68.59 -44.10 -1.61
C PHE A 567 -69.97 -44.69 -1.27
N VAL A 568 -70.81 -44.82 -2.29
CA VAL A 568 -72.10 -45.50 -2.15
C VAL A 568 -71.82 -47.00 -2.02
N ASP A 569 -71.89 -47.52 -0.80
CA ASP A 569 -71.71 -48.94 -0.46
C ASP A 569 -72.85 -49.82 -1.06
N ASP A 570 -73.92 -49.19 -1.58
CA ASP A 570 -74.94 -49.83 -2.44
C ASP A 570 -74.42 -50.15 -3.87
N VAL A 571 -73.16 -50.56 -4.02
CA VAL A 571 -72.87 -51.59 -5.02
C VAL A 571 -73.42 -52.87 -4.40
N PRO A 572 -74.61 -53.37 -4.82
CA PRO A 572 -75.22 -54.50 -4.16
C PRO A 572 -74.22 -55.63 -4.23
N MET A 573 -73.87 -56.24 -3.10
CA MET A 573 -72.81 -57.24 -3.04
C MET A 573 -73.19 -58.39 -4.00
N GLN A 574 -72.66 -58.34 -5.23
CA GLN A 574 -73.06 -59.23 -6.30
C GLN A 574 -72.40 -60.57 -6.04
N PHE A 575 -73.04 -61.35 -5.16
CA PHE A 575 -72.73 -62.75 -5.00
C PHE A 575 -72.78 -63.39 -6.40
N PRO A 576 -71.71 -64.06 -6.83
CA PRO A 576 -71.75 -64.84 -8.05
C PRO A 576 -72.95 -65.79 -8.04
N ASP A 577 -73.42 -66.13 -9.22
CA ASP A 577 -74.48 -67.11 -9.40
C ASP A 577 -74.16 -68.46 -8.71
N ALA A 578 -75.20 -69.22 -8.37
CA ALA A 578 -75.05 -70.46 -7.63
C ALA A 578 -74.14 -71.48 -8.34
N GLU A 579 -74.07 -71.46 -9.68
CA GLU A 579 -73.15 -72.32 -10.43
C GLU A 579 -71.69 -71.91 -10.19
N THR A 580 -71.38 -70.61 -10.18
CA THR A 580 -70.03 -70.12 -9.85
C THR A 580 -69.62 -70.48 -8.41
N TRP A 581 -70.53 -70.42 -7.43
CA TRP A 581 -70.27 -70.92 -6.08
C TRP A 581 -70.05 -72.44 -6.05
N GLN A 582 -70.90 -73.23 -6.72
CA GLN A 582 -70.69 -74.67 -6.85
C GLN A 582 -69.36 -75.00 -7.52
N ARG A 583 -68.96 -74.25 -8.55
CA ARG A 583 -67.68 -74.40 -9.26
C ARG A 583 -66.50 -74.09 -8.34
N MET A 584 -66.57 -73.01 -7.55
CA MET A 584 -65.56 -72.71 -6.54
C MET A 584 -65.49 -73.76 -5.44
N SER A 585 -66.64 -74.28 -4.99
CA SER A 585 -66.71 -75.35 -3.98
C SER A 585 -66.18 -76.69 -4.51
N ARG A 586 -66.52 -77.08 -5.74
CA ARG A 586 -65.91 -78.25 -6.42
C ARG A 586 -64.42 -78.06 -6.60
N ARG A 587 -63.95 -76.89 -7.05
CA ARG A 587 -62.52 -76.59 -7.21
C ARG A 587 -61.76 -76.55 -5.87
N ARG A 588 -62.42 -76.18 -4.77
CA ARG A 588 -61.89 -76.35 -3.41
C ARG A 588 -61.84 -77.83 -3.03
N LEU A 589 -62.91 -78.60 -3.21
CA LEU A 589 -62.92 -80.04 -2.96
C LEU A 589 -61.84 -80.77 -3.79
N GLU A 590 -61.71 -80.52 -5.09
CA GLU A 590 -60.66 -81.11 -5.94
C GLU A 590 -59.23 -80.75 -5.49
N LYS A 591 -59.03 -79.54 -4.94
CA LYS A 591 -57.73 -79.04 -4.46
C LYS A 591 -57.39 -79.49 -3.03
N TYR A 592 -58.39 -79.67 -2.17
CA TYR A 592 -58.22 -79.93 -0.74
C TYR A 592 -58.67 -81.33 -0.28
N ALA A 593 -59.48 -82.08 -1.04
CA ALA A 593 -59.76 -83.50 -0.82
C ALA A 593 -58.65 -84.44 -1.37
N LYS A 594 -57.48 -83.86 -1.68
CA LYS A 594 -56.19 -84.56 -1.87
C LYS A 594 -55.18 -84.19 -0.76
N LEU A 595 -55.66 -83.61 0.33
CA LEU A 595 -54.90 -83.21 1.52
C LEU A 595 -55.43 -83.91 2.80
N GLU A 596 -56.23 -84.96 2.64
CA GLU A 596 -56.49 -86.03 3.63
C GLU A 596 -55.95 -87.35 3.06
#